data_AF-A0A441WME1-F1
#
_entry.id   AF-A0A441WME1-F1
#
_cell.length_a   1.000
_cell.length_b   1.000
_cell.length_c   1.000
_cell.angle_alpha   90.00
_cell.angle_beta   90.00
_cell.angle_gamma   90.00
#
_symmetry.space_group_name_H-M   'P 1'
#
loop_
_entity.id
_entity.type
_entity.pdbx_description
1 polymer ?
#
loop_
_entity_poly.entity_id
_entity_poly.type
_entity_poly.pdbx_seq_one_letter_code
_entity_poly.pdbx_strand_id
1 'polypeptide(L)'
;MAKRILGLIGIGLLILVIYGVISAFNVSDQAFSLAVLAVLLLVLAFQFSQRLDAVEESVVHKDFDGIKKEIEDGERHPPKHKQPNALAEGGVKTYVTRADEIVFDDFQWFGTMMNRDVAGPWAIEEMENTEIRDVGSEAPEYGRRYRVYYNACDMGTLQVRSDGLDVLNDERFAANRRAAALLELHYLRFVPYDDALSLVRAVVFHLGPFEDRETAWDTASAEAAATLSGHLWETVRVADTVMTFDHRTSGPYELVRRTTDHWKTCDIDPFEKWGGDRPQRTV
;
A
#
# COMPACT_ATOMS: atom_id res chain seq x y z
N MET A 1 -16.52 27.44 1.85
CA MET A 1 -17.90 27.78 2.30
C MET A 1 -18.43 29.07 1.63
N ALA A 2 -17.66 30.16 1.59
CA ALA A 2 -18.08 31.44 0.99
C ALA A 2 -18.51 31.39 -0.50
N LYS A 3 -17.83 30.59 -1.35
CA LYS A 3 -18.19 30.46 -2.78
C LYS A 3 -19.59 29.84 -3.02
N ARG A 4 -20.05 28.93 -2.13
CA ARG A 4 -21.38 28.32 -2.22
C ARG A 4 -22.51 29.28 -1.84
N ILE A 5 -22.24 30.18 -0.88
CA ILE A 5 -23.20 31.20 -0.43
C ILE A 5 -23.38 32.26 -1.52
N LEU A 6 -22.29 32.70 -2.18
CA LEU A 6 -22.37 33.64 -3.30
C LEU A 6 -23.17 33.08 -4.50
N GLY A 7 -23.01 31.79 -4.81
CA GLY A 7 -23.75 31.13 -5.90
C GLY A 7 -25.26 31.07 -5.65
N LEU A 8 -25.69 30.76 -4.41
CA LEU A 8 -27.10 30.73 -4.04
C LEU A 8 -27.74 32.12 -4.06
N ILE A 9 -27.01 33.15 -3.64
CA ILE A 9 -27.46 34.56 -3.72
C ILE A 9 -27.64 34.99 -5.19
N GLY A 10 -26.71 34.59 -6.08
CA GLY A 10 -26.81 34.88 -7.51
C GLY A 10 -28.02 34.23 -8.18
N ILE A 11 -28.34 32.99 -7.82
CA ILE A 11 -29.53 32.27 -8.33
C ILE A 11 -30.82 32.93 -7.83
N GLY A 12 -30.87 33.32 -6.55
CA GLY A 12 -32.03 34.03 -5.99
C GLY A 12 -32.29 35.37 -6.69
N LEU A 13 -31.23 36.13 -7.00
CA LEU A 13 -31.31 37.36 -7.77
C LEU A 13 -31.79 37.14 -9.22
N LEU A 14 -31.31 36.09 -9.87
CA LEU A 14 -31.74 35.74 -11.23
C LEU A 14 -33.23 35.38 -11.28
N ILE A 15 -33.72 34.61 -10.32
CA ILE A 15 -35.14 34.24 -10.20
C ILE A 15 -36.01 35.49 -9.96
N LEU A 16 -35.55 36.42 -9.14
CA LEU A 16 -36.23 37.69 -8.88
C LEU A 16 -36.33 38.57 -10.14
N VAL A 17 -35.27 38.64 -10.94
CA VAL A 17 -35.26 39.38 -12.21
C VAL A 17 -36.19 38.73 -13.23
N ILE A 18 -36.17 37.39 -13.35
CA ILE A 18 -37.07 36.64 -14.23
C ILE A 18 -38.53 36.86 -13.84
N TYR A 19 -38.84 36.84 -12.54
CA TYR A 19 -40.18 37.12 -12.03
C TYR A 19 -40.64 38.55 -12.35
N GLY A 20 -39.77 39.55 -12.16
CA GLY A 20 -40.07 40.95 -12.47
C GLY A 20 -40.35 41.19 -13.97
N VAL A 21 -39.57 40.57 -14.85
CA VAL A 21 -39.78 40.64 -16.30
C VAL A 21 -41.11 39.96 -16.68
N ILE A 22 -41.37 38.76 -16.17
CA ILE A 22 -42.57 37.98 -16.54
C ILE A 22 -43.86 38.64 -16.05
N SER A 23 -43.87 39.22 -14.83
CA SER A 23 -45.02 39.96 -14.32
C SER A 23 -45.34 41.21 -15.15
N ALA A 24 -44.34 41.80 -15.83
CA ALA A 24 -44.55 42.93 -16.72
C ALA A 24 -45.12 42.53 -18.11
N PHE A 25 -44.92 41.27 -18.53
CA PHE A 25 -45.35 40.75 -19.84
C PHE A 25 -46.58 39.83 -19.79
N ASN A 26 -47.22 39.66 -18.63
CA ASN A 26 -48.47 38.91 -18.46
C ASN A 26 -48.40 37.44 -18.94
N VAL A 27 -47.25 36.80 -18.73
CA VAL A 27 -46.99 35.41 -19.15
C VAL A 27 -47.73 34.45 -18.21
N SER A 28 -48.26 33.34 -18.74
CA SER A 28 -49.01 32.37 -17.94
C SER A 28 -48.15 31.67 -16.88
N ASP A 29 -48.75 31.31 -15.74
CA ASP A 29 -48.09 30.62 -14.62
C ASP A 29 -47.39 29.31 -15.05
N GLN A 30 -47.95 28.62 -16.05
CA GLN A 30 -47.35 27.41 -16.61
C GLN A 30 -46.02 27.69 -17.29
N ALA A 31 -45.93 28.77 -18.08
CA ALA A 31 -44.68 29.17 -18.75
C ALA A 31 -43.65 29.68 -17.74
N PHE A 32 -44.07 30.33 -16.65
CA PHE A 32 -43.17 30.70 -15.55
C PHE A 32 -42.56 29.46 -14.88
N SER A 33 -43.38 28.46 -14.54
CA SER A 33 -42.91 27.23 -13.89
C SER A 33 -41.91 26.45 -14.75
N LEU A 34 -42.13 26.40 -16.07
CA LEU A 34 -41.22 25.79 -17.04
C LEU A 34 -39.89 26.54 -17.14
N ALA A 35 -39.92 27.88 -17.14
CA ALA A 35 -38.71 28.69 -17.19
C ALA A 35 -37.84 28.49 -15.93
N VAL A 36 -38.46 28.46 -14.75
CA VAL A 36 -37.75 28.19 -13.49
C VAL A 36 -37.14 26.78 -13.50
N LEU A 37 -37.90 25.76 -13.92
CA LEU A 37 -37.42 24.38 -14.02
C LEU A 37 -36.22 24.28 -14.98
N ALA A 38 -36.28 24.94 -16.14
CA ALA A 38 -35.20 24.94 -17.13
C ALA A 38 -33.92 25.57 -16.58
N VAL A 39 -34.01 26.70 -15.88
CA VAL A 39 -32.86 27.33 -15.21
C VAL A 39 -32.26 26.40 -14.15
N LEU A 40 -33.11 25.73 -13.36
CA LEU A 40 -32.67 24.84 -12.29
C LEU A 40 -31.96 23.60 -12.85
N LEU A 41 -32.48 23.02 -13.94
CA LEU A 41 -31.83 21.92 -14.67
C LEU A 41 -30.49 22.34 -15.28
N LEU A 42 -30.40 23.55 -15.84
CA LEU A 42 -29.14 24.10 -16.35
C LEU A 42 -28.08 24.25 -15.25
N VAL A 43 -28.47 24.76 -14.08
CA VAL A 43 -27.57 24.88 -12.93
C VAL A 43 -27.11 23.51 -12.44
N LEU A 44 -28.00 22.53 -12.36
CA LEU A 44 -27.66 21.16 -11.97
C LEU A 44 -26.72 20.50 -12.99
N ALA A 45 -27.00 20.64 -14.29
CA ALA A 45 -26.15 20.12 -15.35
C ALA A 45 -24.74 20.74 -15.31
N PHE A 46 -24.65 22.05 -15.09
CA PHE A 46 -23.37 22.75 -14.95
C PHE A 46 -22.59 22.31 -13.70
N GLN A 47 -23.27 22.16 -12.55
CA GLN A 47 -22.62 21.64 -11.34
C GLN A 47 -22.15 20.19 -11.49
N PHE A 48 -22.90 19.38 -12.24
CA PHE A 48 -22.52 18.01 -12.53
C PHE A 48 -21.31 17.95 -13.47
N SER A 49 -21.29 18.75 -14.54
CA SER A 49 -20.14 18.89 -15.44
C SER A 49 -18.89 19.33 -14.67
N GLN A 50 -18.97 20.37 -13.84
CA GLN A 50 -17.80 20.81 -13.06
C GLN A 50 -17.28 19.75 -12.08
N ARG A 51 -18.15 18.89 -11.56
CA ARG A 51 -17.73 17.77 -10.72
C ARG A 51 -17.10 16.65 -11.54
N LEU A 52 -17.63 16.38 -12.73
CA LEU A 52 -17.04 15.43 -13.66
C LEU A 52 -15.67 15.91 -14.13
N ASP A 53 -15.53 17.17 -14.53
CA ASP A 53 -14.26 17.76 -14.96
C ASP A 53 -13.22 17.73 -13.82
N ALA A 54 -13.63 18.03 -12.58
CA ALA A 54 -12.73 17.94 -11.42
C ALA A 54 -12.33 16.49 -11.09
N VAL A 55 -13.21 15.52 -11.34
CA VAL A 55 -12.91 14.09 -11.19
C VAL A 55 -11.99 13.64 -12.33
N GLU A 56 -12.27 14.03 -13.57
CA GLU A 56 -11.47 13.75 -14.75
C GLU A 56 -10.07 14.36 -14.62
N GLU A 57 -9.93 15.60 -14.17
CA GLU A 57 -8.64 16.22 -13.88
C GLU A 57 -7.88 15.45 -12.79
N SER A 58 -8.55 15.00 -11.72
CA SER A 58 -7.94 14.19 -10.65
C SER A 58 -7.56 12.77 -11.06
N VAL A 59 -8.16 12.25 -12.14
CA VAL A 59 -7.94 10.89 -12.65
C VAL A 59 -6.91 10.91 -13.79
N VAL A 60 -6.93 11.92 -14.66
CA VAL A 60 -6.14 11.99 -15.90
C VAL A 60 -4.82 12.76 -15.72
N HIS A 61 -4.76 13.77 -14.83
CA HIS A 61 -3.54 14.58 -14.63
C HIS A 61 -3.17 14.65 -13.14
N LYS A 62 -2.87 13.50 -12.52
CA LYS A 62 -2.18 13.53 -11.22
C LYS A 62 -0.79 14.13 -11.44
N ASP A 63 -0.58 15.32 -10.91
CA ASP A 63 0.74 15.91 -10.77
C ASP A 63 1.55 15.03 -9.79
N PHE A 64 2.55 14.32 -10.31
CA PHE A 64 3.45 13.46 -9.53
C PHE A 64 4.77 14.16 -9.23
N ASP A 65 4.92 15.45 -9.50
CA ASP A 65 6.21 16.14 -9.35
C ASP A 65 6.69 16.10 -7.89
N GLY A 66 5.76 16.19 -6.92
CA GLY A 66 6.06 15.99 -5.51
C GLY A 66 6.59 14.59 -5.19
N ILE A 67 5.90 13.55 -5.67
CA ILE A 67 6.28 12.14 -5.45
C ILE A 67 7.62 11.83 -6.12
N LYS A 68 7.82 12.28 -7.37
CA LYS A 68 9.10 12.13 -8.07
C LYS A 68 10.23 12.81 -7.31
N LYS A 69 9.99 14.03 -6.82
CA LYS A 69 10.99 14.74 -6.01
C LYS A 69 11.34 13.99 -4.72
N GLU A 70 10.36 13.41 -4.03
CA GLU A 70 10.62 12.58 -2.84
C GLU A 70 11.41 11.30 -3.17
N ILE A 71 11.20 10.73 -4.36
CA ILE A 71 11.90 9.53 -4.85
C ILE A 71 13.31 9.87 -5.34
N GLU A 72 13.51 10.96 -6.06
CA GLU A 72 14.77 11.32 -6.72
C GLU A 72 15.72 12.09 -5.80
N ASP A 73 15.20 13.09 -5.07
CA ASP A 73 16.01 14.01 -4.25
C ASP A 73 15.84 13.77 -2.75
N GLY A 74 14.89 12.93 -2.33
CA GLY A 74 14.62 12.66 -0.93
C GLY A 74 15.78 11.95 -0.24
N GLU A 75 16.05 12.32 1.01
CA GLU A 75 16.92 11.51 1.86
C GLU A 75 16.21 10.20 2.24
N ARG A 76 16.99 9.14 2.45
CA ARG A 76 16.46 7.86 2.90
C ARG A 76 15.73 7.99 4.23
N HIS A 77 14.47 7.55 4.26
CA HIS A 77 13.70 7.42 5.48
C HIS A 77 14.43 6.53 6.52
N PRO A 78 14.73 7.05 7.73
CA PRO A 78 15.26 6.24 8.80
C PRO A 78 14.13 5.39 9.39
N PRO A 79 14.20 4.05 9.31
CA PRO A 79 13.10 3.19 9.77
C PRO A 79 12.90 3.33 11.28
N LYS A 80 11.63 3.50 11.70
CA LYS A 80 11.23 3.60 13.12
C LYS A 80 10.28 2.47 13.46
N HIS A 81 10.84 1.29 13.72
CA HIS A 81 10.06 0.10 14.01
C HIS A 81 9.19 0.29 15.26
N LYS A 82 7.92 -0.05 15.13
CA LYS A 82 6.97 -0.14 16.24
C LYS A 82 6.48 -1.57 16.33
N GLN A 83 7.25 -2.41 17.01
CA GLN A 83 6.89 -3.81 17.19
C GLN A 83 5.57 -3.91 17.98
N PRO A 84 4.60 -4.72 17.52
CA PRO A 84 3.47 -5.07 18.36
C PRO A 84 3.95 -5.95 19.52
N ASN A 85 3.42 -5.72 20.72
CA ASN A 85 3.68 -6.55 21.90
C ASN A 85 3.03 -7.93 21.78
N ALA A 86 1.90 -8.02 21.06
CA ALA A 86 1.20 -9.27 20.79
C ALA A 86 0.44 -9.24 19.47
N LEU A 87 0.27 -10.41 18.86
CA LEU A 87 -0.48 -10.58 17.61
C LEU A 87 -1.95 -10.08 17.70
N ALA A 88 -2.57 -10.18 18.88
CA ALA A 88 -3.95 -9.77 19.12
C ALA A 88 -4.11 -8.31 19.60
N GLU A 89 -3.04 -7.51 19.66
CA GLU A 89 -3.08 -6.13 20.20
C GLU A 89 -3.97 -5.18 19.39
N GLY A 90 -4.25 -5.51 18.11
CA GLY A 90 -5.19 -4.80 17.24
C GLY A 90 -6.45 -5.59 16.83
N GLY A 91 -6.72 -6.76 17.42
CA GLY A 91 -7.67 -7.73 16.86
C GLY A 91 -8.49 -8.51 17.88
N VAL A 92 -9.32 -9.43 17.38
CA VAL A 92 -10.08 -10.34 18.24
C VAL A 92 -9.29 -11.63 18.37
N LYS A 93 -8.74 -11.88 19.57
CA LYS A 93 -7.90 -13.04 19.90
C LYS A 93 -8.46 -14.40 19.44
N THR A 94 -9.78 -14.54 19.31
CA THR A 94 -10.44 -15.77 18.86
C THR A 94 -10.16 -16.15 17.40
N TYR A 95 -9.74 -15.20 16.57
CA TYR A 95 -9.37 -15.44 15.16
C TYR A 95 -7.87 -15.63 14.97
N VAL A 96 -7.08 -15.60 16.04
CA VAL A 96 -5.64 -15.86 16.01
C VAL A 96 -5.42 -17.35 16.25
N THR A 97 -4.83 -18.04 15.28
CA THR A 97 -4.47 -19.46 15.39
C THR A 97 -3.05 -19.62 15.94
N ARG A 98 -2.70 -20.85 16.37
CA ARG A 98 -1.33 -21.15 16.78
C ARG A 98 -0.33 -21.01 15.63
N ALA A 99 -0.75 -21.31 14.40
CA ALA A 99 0.06 -21.11 13.21
C ALA A 99 0.40 -19.62 13.02
N ASP A 100 -0.56 -18.72 13.24
CA ASP A 100 -0.33 -17.28 13.15
C ASP A 100 0.66 -16.81 14.21
N GLU A 101 0.55 -17.28 15.45
CA GLU A 101 1.52 -16.97 16.51
C GLU A 101 2.94 -17.43 16.15
N ILE A 102 3.08 -18.64 15.58
CA ILE A 102 4.39 -19.16 15.17
C ILE A 102 5.01 -18.28 14.09
N VAL A 103 4.27 -17.94 13.03
CA VAL A 103 4.78 -17.07 11.96
C VAL A 103 5.07 -15.67 12.51
N PHE A 104 4.20 -15.15 13.37
CA PHE A 104 4.42 -13.87 14.01
C PHE A 104 5.74 -13.86 14.81
N ASP A 105 6.01 -14.87 15.62
CA ASP A 105 7.26 -14.94 16.40
C ASP A 105 8.50 -15.16 15.52
N ASP A 106 8.40 -15.97 14.47
CA ASP A 106 9.51 -16.25 13.55
C ASP A 106 9.93 -14.98 12.78
N PHE A 107 8.98 -14.10 12.45
CA PHE A 107 9.20 -12.87 11.70
C PHE A 107 9.53 -11.64 12.56
N GLN A 108 9.78 -11.80 13.87
CA GLN A 108 10.04 -10.69 14.80
C GLN A 108 11.07 -9.67 14.29
N TRP A 109 12.12 -10.09 13.61
CA TRP A 109 13.16 -9.15 13.12
C TRP A 109 13.23 -9.05 11.59
N PHE A 110 12.15 -9.44 10.91
CA PHE A 110 12.13 -9.53 9.45
C PHE A 110 12.34 -8.17 8.76
N GLY A 111 11.77 -7.09 9.30
CA GLY A 111 12.01 -5.74 8.78
C GLY A 111 13.50 -5.38 8.73
N THR A 112 14.26 -5.74 9.77
CA THR A 112 15.71 -5.54 9.84
C THR A 112 16.47 -6.42 8.86
N MET A 113 16.05 -7.68 8.69
CA MET A 113 16.62 -8.57 7.66
C MET A 113 16.44 -8.01 6.26
N MET A 114 15.24 -7.49 5.96
CA MET A 114 14.94 -6.85 4.69
C MET A 114 15.82 -5.61 4.49
N ASN A 115 15.89 -4.70 5.46
CA ASN A 115 16.73 -3.49 5.40
C ASN A 115 18.21 -3.77 5.10
N ARG A 116 18.72 -4.94 5.51
CA ARG A 116 20.08 -5.40 5.20
C ARG A 116 20.24 -5.83 3.73
N ASP A 117 19.24 -6.45 3.14
CA ASP A 117 19.34 -7.18 1.87
C ASP A 117 18.71 -6.42 0.67
N VAL A 118 18.02 -5.30 0.91
CA VAL A 118 17.51 -4.38 -0.13
C VAL A 118 18.52 -3.27 -0.48
N ALA A 119 18.32 -2.61 -1.63
CA ALA A 119 19.14 -1.48 -2.05
C ALA A 119 19.11 -0.29 -1.05
N GLY A 120 20.11 0.58 -1.16
CA GLY A 120 20.30 1.77 -0.34
C GLY A 120 19.03 2.57 -0.07
N PRO A 121 18.31 3.04 -1.09
CA PRO A 121 17.14 3.92 -0.94
C PRO A 121 15.94 3.31 -0.19
N TRP A 122 15.84 1.98 -0.13
CA TRP A 122 14.71 1.33 0.52
C TRP A 122 14.81 1.37 2.04
N ALA A 123 13.67 1.56 2.70
CA ALA A 123 13.51 1.37 4.14
C ALA A 123 12.20 0.64 4.43
N ILE A 124 12.29 -0.40 5.25
CA ILE A 124 11.16 -1.21 5.72
C ILE A 124 10.96 -0.90 7.19
N GLU A 125 9.79 -0.41 7.53
CA GLU A 125 9.43 0.00 8.89
C GLU A 125 8.29 -0.87 9.40
N GLU A 126 8.49 -1.57 10.52
CA GLU A 126 7.43 -2.38 11.11
C GLU A 126 6.38 -1.51 11.80
N MET A 127 5.12 -1.86 11.58
CA MET A 127 3.95 -1.17 12.14
C MET A 127 3.42 -1.92 13.37
N GLU A 128 2.84 -1.15 14.30
CA GLU A 128 2.22 -1.69 15.52
C GLU A 128 0.94 -2.49 15.23
N ASN A 129 0.28 -2.22 14.09
CA ASN A 129 -0.95 -2.92 13.71
C ASN A 129 -0.64 -4.29 13.10
N THR A 130 -1.34 -5.31 13.59
CA THR A 130 -1.20 -6.71 13.16
C THR A 130 -2.29 -7.18 12.20
N GLU A 131 -3.35 -6.38 11.98
CA GLU A 131 -4.42 -6.71 11.05
C GLU A 131 -3.94 -6.56 9.59
N ILE A 132 -4.01 -7.67 8.87
CA ILE A 132 -3.66 -7.79 7.47
C ILE A 132 -4.86 -7.35 6.63
N ARG A 133 -4.59 -6.50 5.65
CA ARG A 133 -5.60 -6.07 4.69
C ARG A 133 -5.37 -6.83 3.39
N ASP A 134 -6.15 -7.87 3.16
CA ASP A 134 -6.27 -8.53 1.87
C ASP A 134 -7.68 -8.25 1.32
N VAL A 135 -7.77 -7.57 0.17
CA VAL A 135 -9.03 -7.21 -0.49
C VAL A 135 -9.88 -8.45 -0.82
N GLY A 136 -9.26 -9.64 -0.91
CA GLY A 136 -9.93 -10.90 -1.18
C GLY A 136 -10.40 -11.70 0.04
N SER A 137 -10.09 -11.27 1.27
CA SER A 137 -10.44 -12.03 2.48
C SER A 137 -11.66 -11.43 3.17
N GLU A 138 -12.71 -12.25 3.36
CA GLU A 138 -13.90 -11.88 4.13
C GLU A 138 -13.68 -12.02 5.65
N ALA A 139 -12.60 -12.68 6.07
CA ALA A 139 -12.26 -12.92 7.47
C ALA A 139 -11.10 -12.01 7.92
N PRO A 140 -11.07 -11.60 9.19
CA PRO A 140 -9.92 -10.89 9.72
C PRO A 140 -8.70 -11.81 9.74
N GLU A 141 -7.59 -11.32 9.18
CA GLU A 141 -6.32 -12.02 9.13
C GLU A 141 -5.27 -11.25 9.91
N TYR A 142 -4.35 -11.98 10.53
CA TYR A 142 -3.37 -11.41 11.44
C TYR A 142 -1.96 -11.83 11.06
N GLY A 143 -1.02 -10.92 11.28
CA GLY A 143 0.38 -11.14 10.98
C GLY A 143 1.25 -9.94 11.30
N ARG A 144 2.40 -9.84 10.64
CA ARG A 144 3.27 -8.66 10.75
C ARG A 144 3.08 -7.76 9.54
N ARG A 145 3.08 -6.46 9.81
CA ARG A 145 2.84 -5.45 8.81
C ARG A 145 3.95 -4.42 8.79
N TYR A 146 4.33 -4.02 7.60
CA TYR A 146 5.43 -3.10 7.36
C TYR A 146 5.00 -2.01 6.40
N ARG A 147 5.45 -0.80 6.68
CA ARG A 147 5.46 0.30 5.74
C ARG A 147 6.73 0.20 4.88
N VAL A 148 6.60 0.43 3.60
CA VAL A 148 7.72 0.42 2.66
C VAL A 148 7.96 1.84 2.17
N TYR A 149 9.18 2.32 2.34
CA TYR A 149 9.61 3.64 1.87
C TYR A 149 10.71 3.50 0.83
N TYR A 150 10.70 4.40 -0.15
CA TYR A 150 11.82 4.64 -1.06
C TYR A 150 12.27 6.09 -0.92
N ASN A 151 13.50 6.29 -0.48
CA ASN A 151 13.96 7.62 -0.06
C ASN A 151 12.98 8.24 0.95
N ALA A 152 12.40 9.40 0.65
CA ALA A 152 11.43 10.07 1.52
C ALA A 152 9.97 9.66 1.21
N CYS A 153 9.74 8.94 0.11
CA CYS A 153 8.40 8.58 -0.36
C CYS A 153 7.88 7.34 0.36
N ASP A 154 6.66 7.43 0.89
CA ASP A 154 5.87 6.27 1.31
C ASP A 154 5.36 5.52 0.07
N MET A 155 5.87 4.31 -0.14
CA MET A 155 5.61 3.53 -1.35
C MET A 155 4.42 2.60 -1.20
N GLY A 156 4.10 2.17 0.03
CA GLY A 156 3.02 1.23 0.28
C GLY A 156 3.30 0.30 1.46
N THR A 157 2.88 -0.96 1.35
CA THR A 157 2.93 -1.91 2.47
C THR A 157 3.45 -3.28 2.08
N LEU A 158 4.10 -3.92 3.04
CA LEU A 158 4.45 -5.34 3.01
C LEU A 158 3.75 -6.00 4.19
N GLN A 159 3.11 -7.14 3.97
CA GLN A 159 2.33 -7.84 4.98
C GLN A 159 2.72 -9.32 4.96
N VAL A 160 2.91 -9.94 6.12
CA VAL A 160 3.26 -11.36 6.23
C VAL A 160 2.27 -12.05 7.15
N ARG A 161 1.74 -13.19 6.71
CA ARG A 161 0.80 -14.05 7.46
C ARG A 161 1.16 -15.53 7.32
N SER A 162 0.54 -16.36 8.14
CA SER A 162 0.60 -17.83 7.95
C SER A 162 -0.04 -18.21 6.60
N ASP A 163 0.46 -19.30 6.01
CA ASP A 163 -0.04 -19.83 4.74
C ASP A 163 -0.14 -21.36 4.79
N GLY A 164 -0.97 -21.93 3.91
CA GLY A 164 -1.08 -23.36 3.69
C GLY A 164 -2.26 -24.04 4.36
N LEU A 165 -2.54 -25.27 3.92
CA LEU A 165 -3.69 -26.07 4.40
C LEU A 165 -3.48 -26.61 5.81
N ASP A 166 -2.23 -26.68 6.28
CA ASP A 166 -1.88 -27.21 7.60
C ASP A 166 -2.13 -26.21 8.73
N VAL A 167 -2.53 -24.96 8.45
CA VAL A 167 -2.82 -23.91 9.45
C VAL A 167 -3.83 -24.36 10.52
N LEU A 168 -4.72 -25.30 10.19
CA LEU A 168 -5.71 -25.87 11.12
C LEU A 168 -5.17 -27.01 12.00
N ASN A 169 -3.93 -27.47 11.78
CA ASN A 169 -3.29 -28.55 12.52
C ASN A 169 -1.91 -28.12 13.01
N ASP A 170 -1.85 -27.74 14.28
CA ASP A 170 -0.65 -27.16 14.91
C ASP A 170 0.62 -28.00 14.74
N GLU A 171 0.54 -29.32 14.91
CA GLU A 171 1.70 -30.21 14.79
C GLU A 171 2.21 -30.29 13.35
N ARG A 172 1.29 -30.42 12.39
CA ARG A 172 1.65 -30.45 10.96
C ARG A 172 2.17 -29.11 10.48
N PHE A 173 1.54 -28.02 10.90
CA PHE A 173 2.02 -26.68 10.58
C PHE A 173 3.41 -26.44 11.16
N ALA A 174 3.65 -26.81 12.42
CA ALA A 174 4.94 -26.65 13.05
C ALA A 174 6.08 -27.40 12.32
N ALA A 175 5.77 -28.53 11.68
CA ALA A 175 6.69 -29.32 10.86
C ALA A 175 6.85 -28.76 9.44
N ASN A 176 5.76 -28.31 8.80
CA ASN A 176 5.71 -27.84 7.42
C ASN A 176 5.33 -26.36 7.35
N ARG A 177 6.03 -25.55 8.16
CA ARG A 177 5.72 -24.13 8.32
C ARG A 177 5.74 -23.41 6.97
N ARG A 178 4.71 -22.61 6.71
CA ARG A 178 4.63 -21.74 5.52
C ARG A 178 4.08 -20.37 5.87
N ALA A 179 4.55 -19.37 5.13
CA ALA A 179 4.11 -18.00 5.25
C ALA A 179 3.87 -17.42 3.86
N ALA A 180 2.94 -16.48 3.77
CA ALA A 180 2.68 -15.69 2.59
C ALA A 180 3.04 -14.23 2.86
N ALA A 181 3.69 -13.61 1.89
CA ALA A 181 3.95 -12.18 1.86
C ALA A 181 3.14 -11.50 0.75
N LEU A 182 2.54 -10.37 1.08
CA LEU A 182 1.84 -9.48 0.17
C LEU A 182 2.54 -8.12 0.17
N LEU A 183 3.11 -7.76 -0.97
CA LEU A 183 3.76 -6.48 -1.22
C LEU A 183 2.88 -5.64 -2.15
N GLU A 184 2.47 -4.46 -1.70
CA GLU A 184 1.64 -3.51 -2.46
C GLU A 184 2.37 -2.16 -2.54
N LEU A 185 2.62 -1.66 -3.76
CA LEU A 185 3.38 -0.42 -3.99
C LEU A 185 2.66 0.49 -5.00
N HIS A 186 2.45 1.76 -4.64
CA HIS A 186 1.67 2.70 -5.45
C HIS A 186 2.46 3.43 -6.54
N TYR A 187 3.77 3.60 -6.34
CA TYR A 187 4.59 4.50 -7.16
C TYR A 187 5.81 3.81 -7.77
N LEU A 188 5.79 2.47 -7.86
CA LEU A 188 6.94 1.66 -8.27
C LEU A 188 7.49 2.06 -9.66
N ARG A 189 6.63 2.54 -10.57
CA ARG A 189 7.03 2.99 -11.92
C ARG A 189 8.06 4.12 -11.94
N PHE A 190 8.24 4.85 -10.84
CA PHE A 190 9.21 5.94 -10.73
C PHE A 190 10.55 5.49 -10.11
N VAL A 191 10.62 4.25 -9.64
CA VAL A 191 11.83 3.68 -9.02
C VAL A 191 12.72 3.05 -10.11
N PRO A 192 14.05 3.24 -10.06
CA PRO A 192 14.98 2.53 -10.94
C PRO A 192 14.80 1.02 -10.90
N TYR A 193 14.93 0.36 -12.06
CA TYR A 193 14.68 -1.08 -12.19
C TYR A 193 15.51 -1.92 -11.21
N ASP A 194 16.80 -1.65 -11.08
CA ASP A 194 17.69 -2.44 -10.20
C ASP A 194 17.27 -2.33 -8.73
N ASP A 195 16.80 -1.16 -8.33
CA ASP A 195 16.31 -0.95 -6.96
C ASP A 195 14.97 -1.64 -6.75
N ALA A 196 14.02 -1.54 -7.70
CA ALA A 196 12.77 -2.29 -7.67
C ALA A 196 13.00 -3.80 -7.61
N LEU A 197 13.93 -4.31 -8.43
CA LEU A 197 14.36 -5.71 -8.43
C LEU A 197 14.91 -6.11 -7.06
N SER A 198 15.72 -5.26 -6.43
CA SER A 198 16.31 -5.56 -5.12
C SER A 198 15.26 -5.83 -4.05
N LEU A 199 14.16 -5.05 -4.02
CA LEU A 199 13.09 -5.20 -3.03
C LEU A 199 12.30 -6.49 -3.28
N VAL A 200 11.79 -6.68 -4.50
CA VAL A 200 10.97 -7.86 -4.82
C VAL A 200 11.77 -9.15 -4.64
N ARG A 201 13.03 -9.16 -5.10
CA ARG A 201 13.95 -10.29 -4.89
C ARG A 201 14.15 -10.57 -3.41
N ALA A 202 14.38 -9.56 -2.57
CA ALA A 202 14.59 -9.78 -1.15
C ALA A 202 13.37 -10.43 -0.50
N VAL A 203 12.14 -10.03 -0.86
CA VAL A 203 10.91 -10.67 -0.38
C VAL A 203 10.88 -12.15 -0.79
N VAL A 204 11.07 -12.45 -2.09
CA VAL A 204 11.05 -13.83 -2.60
C VAL A 204 12.16 -14.67 -1.97
N PHE A 205 13.36 -14.12 -1.83
CA PHE A 205 14.53 -14.80 -1.25
C PHE A 205 14.32 -15.20 0.20
N HIS A 206 13.69 -14.34 1.01
CA HIS A 206 13.43 -14.65 2.42
C HIS A 206 12.25 -15.59 2.63
N LEU A 207 11.23 -15.54 1.77
CA LEU A 207 10.03 -16.37 1.90
C LEU A 207 10.20 -17.74 1.23
N GLY A 208 11.00 -17.83 0.17
CA GLY A 208 11.18 -19.02 -0.64
C GLY A 208 11.94 -20.16 0.06
N PRO A 209 12.06 -21.33 -0.62
CA PRO A 209 12.93 -22.41 -0.17
C PRO A 209 14.39 -21.96 -0.08
N PHE A 210 15.11 -22.46 0.93
CA PHE A 210 16.51 -22.10 1.15
C PHE A 210 17.40 -23.34 1.25
N GLU A 211 17.97 -23.74 0.10
CA GLU A 211 18.96 -24.82 0.02
C GLU A 211 20.37 -24.25 0.27
N ASP A 212 20.81 -23.39 -0.65
CA ASP A 212 22.02 -22.59 -0.54
C ASP A 212 21.74 -21.14 -0.98
N ARG A 213 22.66 -20.24 -0.65
CA ARG A 213 22.47 -18.81 -0.90
C ARG A 213 22.43 -18.48 -2.38
N GLU A 214 23.28 -19.08 -3.21
CA GLU A 214 23.43 -18.74 -4.63
C GLU A 214 22.18 -19.19 -5.40
N THR A 215 21.80 -20.45 -5.25
CA THR A 215 20.60 -21.01 -5.90
C THR A 215 19.33 -20.27 -5.48
N ALA A 216 19.14 -20.02 -4.18
CA ALA A 216 17.98 -19.28 -3.69
C ALA A 216 17.96 -17.83 -4.19
N TRP A 217 19.13 -17.19 -4.29
CA TRP A 217 19.25 -15.82 -4.78
C TRP A 217 18.96 -15.72 -6.28
N ASP A 218 19.45 -16.65 -7.09
CA ASP A 218 19.20 -16.69 -8.53
C ASP A 218 17.73 -16.98 -8.83
N THR A 219 17.13 -17.93 -8.10
CA THR A 219 15.70 -18.24 -8.20
C THR A 219 14.85 -17.00 -7.87
N ALA A 220 15.15 -16.34 -6.75
CA ALA A 220 14.45 -15.13 -6.34
C ALA A 220 14.65 -13.97 -7.33
N SER A 221 15.85 -13.85 -7.93
CA SER A 221 16.13 -12.85 -8.95
C SER A 221 15.31 -13.06 -10.22
N ALA A 222 15.20 -14.31 -10.66
CA ALA A 222 14.42 -14.67 -11.85
C ALA A 222 12.92 -14.40 -11.64
N GLU A 223 12.36 -14.78 -10.49
CA GLU A 223 10.95 -14.53 -10.15
C GLU A 223 10.65 -13.02 -10.03
N ALA A 224 11.52 -12.28 -9.36
CA ALA A 224 11.39 -10.83 -9.22
C ALA A 224 11.43 -10.12 -10.58
N ALA A 225 12.38 -10.47 -11.44
CA ALA A 225 12.49 -9.91 -12.78
C ALA A 225 11.26 -10.22 -13.65
N ALA A 226 10.74 -11.45 -13.57
CA ALA A 226 9.52 -11.85 -14.28
C ALA A 226 8.30 -11.05 -13.81
N THR A 227 8.13 -10.89 -12.49
CA THR A 227 7.03 -10.13 -11.89
C THR A 227 7.08 -8.66 -12.30
N LEU A 228 8.24 -8.02 -12.19
CA LEU A 228 8.44 -6.62 -12.58
C LEU A 228 8.20 -6.40 -14.07
N SER A 229 8.67 -7.33 -14.91
CA SER A 229 8.43 -7.29 -16.35
C SER A 229 6.93 -7.37 -16.67
N GLY A 230 6.20 -8.26 -16.00
CA GLY A 230 4.74 -8.35 -16.15
C GLY A 230 4.03 -7.05 -15.76
N HIS A 231 4.38 -6.48 -14.61
CA HIS A 231 3.80 -5.20 -14.17
C HIS A 231 4.11 -4.04 -15.11
N LEU A 232 5.34 -3.98 -15.64
CA LEU A 232 5.73 -2.98 -16.64
C LEU A 232 4.84 -3.07 -17.88
N TRP A 233 4.61 -4.27 -18.40
CA TRP A 233 3.74 -4.47 -19.56
C TRP A 233 2.30 -4.05 -19.29
N GLU A 234 1.76 -4.34 -18.12
CA GLU A 234 0.41 -3.91 -17.74
C GLU A 234 0.32 -2.38 -17.61
N THR A 235 1.33 -1.76 -16.99
CA THR A 235 1.40 -0.30 -16.84
C THR A 235 1.50 0.41 -18.19
N VAL A 236 2.27 -0.14 -19.14
CA VAL A 236 2.37 0.40 -20.50
C VAL A 236 1.08 0.18 -21.29
N ARG A 237 0.44 -0.99 -21.11
CA ARG A 237 -0.83 -1.34 -21.79
C ARG A 237 -1.99 -0.44 -21.35
N VAL A 238 -2.01 0.01 -20.09
CA VAL A 238 -3.06 0.85 -19.52
C VAL A 238 -2.47 2.14 -18.92
N ALA A 239 -1.82 2.93 -19.79
CA ALA A 239 -1.06 4.12 -19.37
C ALA A 239 -1.87 5.18 -18.61
N ASP A 240 -3.19 5.26 -18.85
CA ASP A 240 -4.07 6.24 -18.23
C ASP A 240 -4.45 5.89 -16.78
N THR A 241 -4.08 4.71 -16.29
CA THR A 241 -4.38 4.26 -14.92
C THR A 241 -3.10 4.11 -14.11
N VAL A 242 -3.09 4.68 -12.89
CA VAL A 242 -2.04 4.37 -11.91
C VAL A 242 -2.28 2.97 -11.39
N MET A 243 -1.51 2.00 -11.88
CA MET A 243 -1.56 0.63 -11.39
C MET A 243 -0.72 0.49 -10.13
N THR A 244 -1.35 0.05 -9.04
CA THR A 244 -0.61 -0.47 -7.88
C THR A 244 0.14 -1.72 -8.31
N PHE A 245 1.40 -1.83 -7.92
CA PHE A 245 2.15 -3.06 -8.02
C PHE A 245 1.78 -3.96 -6.86
N ASP A 246 1.18 -5.11 -7.16
CA ASP A 246 0.84 -6.12 -6.16
C ASP A 246 1.67 -7.38 -6.46
N HIS A 247 2.45 -7.82 -5.48
CA HIS A 247 3.21 -9.07 -5.55
C HIS A 247 2.87 -9.96 -4.35
N ARG A 248 2.53 -11.21 -4.64
CA ARG A 248 2.25 -12.25 -3.67
C ARG A 248 3.27 -13.36 -3.84
N THR A 249 3.92 -13.73 -2.76
CA THR A 249 4.80 -14.90 -2.73
C THR A 249 4.56 -15.69 -1.45
N SER A 250 4.83 -16.99 -1.49
CA SER A 250 4.67 -17.87 -0.33
C SER A 250 5.76 -18.93 -0.33
N GLY A 251 6.12 -19.38 0.85
CA GLY A 251 7.11 -20.44 0.96
C GLY A 251 7.41 -20.83 2.40
N PRO A 252 8.41 -21.73 2.58
CA PRO A 252 8.76 -22.29 3.89
C PRO A 252 9.59 -21.34 4.76
N TYR A 253 10.07 -20.20 4.21
CA TYR A 253 10.78 -19.12 4.91
C TYR A 253 11.94 -19.58 5.81
N GLU A 254 12.65 -20.63 5.39
CA GLU A 254 13.71 -21.25 6.20
C GLU A 254 14.83 -20.27 6.56
N LEU A 255 15.17 -19.36 5.65
CA LEU A 255 16.20 -18.36 5.90
C LEU A 255 15.82 -17.42 7.06
N VAL A 256 14.57 -16.96 7.10
CA VAL A 256 14.06 -16.10 8.18
C VAL A 256 14.17 -16.83 9.51
N ARG A 257 13.69 -18.08 9.57
CA ARG A 257 13.76 -18.91 10.77
C ARG A 257 15.20 -19.11 11.26
N ARG A 258 16.09 -19.56 10.37
CA ARG A 258 17.51 -19.79 10.72
C ARG A 258 18.18 -18.51 11.21
N THR A 259 17.85 -17.36 10.62
CA THR A 259 18.42 -16.06 11.02
C THR A 259 17.88 -15.62 12.39
N THR A 260 16.57 -15.72 12.61
CA THR A 260 15.93 -15.42 13.90
C THR A 260 16.46 -16.32 15.01
N ASP A 261 16.55 -17.64 14.78
CA ASP A 261 17.07 -18.60 15.74
C ASP A 261 18.55 -18.33 16.07
N HIS A 262 19.34 -17.97 15.06
CA HIS A 262 20.74 -17.58 15.26
C HIS A 262 20.85 -16.33 16.14
N TRP A 263 20.07 -15.28 15.86
CA TRP A 263 20.06 -14.06 16.67
C TRP A 263 19.60 -14.31 18.11
N LYS A 264 18.55 -15.12 18.32
CA LYS A 264 18.12 -15.56 19.66
C LYS A 264 19.24 -16.31 20.40
N THR A 265 19.89 -17.26 19.73
CA THR A 265 20.97 -18.07 20.32
C THR A 265 22.19 -17.23 20.69
N CYS A 266 22.45 -16.17 19.93
CA CYS A 266 23.57 -15.26 20.17
C CYS A 266 23.22 -14.06 21.07
N ASP A 267 22.00 -14.00 21.62
CA ASP A 267 21.50 -12.87 22.43
C ASP A 267 21.65 -11.53 21.69
N ILE A 268 21.30 -11.52 20.41
CA ILE A 268 21.32 -10.33 19.55
C ILE A 268 19.89 -9.87 19.35
N ASP A 269 19.57 -8.66 19.83
CA ASP A 269 18.41 -7.91 19.36
C ASP A 269 18.84 -6.89 18.29
N PRO A 270 18.48 -7.09 17.01
CA PRO A 270 18.75 -6.15 15.93
C PRO A 270 18.18 -4.74 16.14
N PHE A 271 17.08 -4.59 16.91
CA PHE A 271 16.53 -3.26 17.21
C PHE A 271 17.42 -2.50 18.18
N GLU A 272 17.98 -3.17 19.18
CA GLU A 272 18.93 -2.55 20.11
C GLU A 272 20.30 -2.33 19.45
N LYS A 273 20.77 -3.32 18.69
CA LYS A 273 22.13 -3.31 18.12
C LYS A 273 22.29 -2.38 16.92
N TRP A 274 21.28 -2.30 16.06
CA TRP A 274 21.35 -1.56 14.79
C TRP A 274 20.17 -0.60 14.60
N GLY A 275 19.35 -0.37 15.63
CA GLY A 275 18.15 0.47 15.51
C GLY A 275 17.08 -0.12 14.58
N GLY A 276 17.17 -1.41 14.23
CA GLY A 276 16.28 -2.06 13.25
C GLY A 276 16.66 -1.84 11.79
N ASP A 277 17.80 -1.19 11.52
CA ASP A 277 18.29 -0.96 10.17
C ASP A 277 19.50 -1.85 9.85
N ARG A 278 20.12 -1.63 8.69
CA ARG A 278 21.36 -2.30 8.31
C ARG A 278 22.52 -1.95 9.27
N PRO A 279 23.46 -2.88 9.51
CA PRO A 279 24.68 -2.57 10.26
C PRO A 279 25.42 -1.41 9.57
N GLN A 280 25.69 -0.34 10.33
CA GLN A 280 26.55 0.72 9.82
C GLN A 280 27.93 0.12 9.59
N ARG A 281 28.42 0.15 8.34
CA ARG A 281 29.83 -0.13 8.08
C ARG A 281 30.63 0.94 8.82
N THR A 282 31.29 0.57 9.91
CA THR A 282 32.38 1.39 10.46
C THR A 282 33.40 1.57 9.34
N VAL A 283 33.48 2.81 8.86
CA VAL A 283 34.48 3.27 7.88
C VAL A 283 35.85 3.28 8.55
#